data_AF-A0A661Y1E8-F1
#
_entry.id   AF-A0A661Y1E8-F1
#
_cell.length_a   1.000
_cell.length_b   1.000
_cell.length_c   1.000
_cell.angle_alpha   90.00
_cell.angle_beta   90.00
_cell.angle_gamma   90.00
#
_symmetry.space_group_name_H-M   'P 1'
#
loop_
_entity.id
_entity.type
_entity.pdbx_description
1 polymer ?
#
loop_
_entity_poly.entity_id
_entity_poly.type
_entity_poly.pdbx_seq_one_letter_code
_entity_poly.pdbx_strand_id
1 'polypeptide(L)' 'MELKKNPKADLSRWSSIFLLAGLALMLLISWRAVEWKTYDRSDLAGDVLNVGDDLEEEIPITQQVTPPPPPPPPPAPEV' A
#
# COMPACT_ATOMS: atom_id res chain seq x y z
N MET A 1 24.36 46.49 18.74
CA MET A 1 24.71 45.97 17.40
C MET A 1 25.89 46.76 16.91
N GLU A 2 27.04 46.12 16.75
CA GLU A 2 28.23 46.79 16.21
C GLU A 2 28.00 47.02 14.72
N LEU A 3 28.28 48.24 14.25
CA LEU A 3 28.05 48.59 12.85
C LEU A 3 29.03 47.77 11.98
N LYS A 4 28.48 46.90 11.12
CA LYS A 4 29.30 46.00 10.29
C LYS A 4 30.22 46.81 9.39
N LYS A 5 31.52 46.47 9.37
CA LYS A 5 32.59 47.18 8.61
C LYS A 5 32.28 47.41 7.12
N ASN A 6 31.35 46.66 6.52
CA ASN A 6 30.90 46.92 5.16
C ASN A 6 29.41 46.53 4.94
N PRO A 7 28.47 47.49 5.04
CA PRO A 7 27.03 47.23 4.93
C PRO A 7 26.56 46.89 3.51
N LYS A 8 27.42 47.07 2.50
CA LYS A 8 27.11 46.73 1.10
C LYS A 8 27.21 45.24 0.79
N ALA A 9 28.00 44.50 1.58
CA ALA A 9 28.25 43.06 1.39
C ALA A 9 27.40 42.20 2.33
N ASP A 10 26.19 42.65 2.68
CA ASP A 10 25.32 41.92 3.60
C ASP A 10 24.44 40.92 2.84
N LEU A 11 24.86 39.66 2.84
CA LEU A 11 24.10 38.55 2.24
C LEU A 11 22.79 38.25 2.96
N SER A 12 22.60 38.75 4.18
CA SER A 12 21.36 38.57 4.95
C SER A 12 20.12 39.07 4.17
N ARG A 13 20.28 40.11 3.34
CA ARG A 13 19.22 40.66 2.48
C ARG A 13 18.70 39.68 1.43
N TRP A 14 19.50 38.70 1.04
CA TRP A 14 19.18 37.72 0.00
C TRP A 14 18.98 36.31 0.57
N SER A 15 19.11 36.14 1.90
CA SER A 15 19.03 34.85 2.58
C SER A 15 17.72 34.11 2.27
N SER A 16 16.58 34.82 2.25
CA SER A 16 15.29 34.22 1.89
C SER A 16 15.25 33.70 0.45
N ILE A 17 15.94 34.37 -0.48
CA ILE A 17 15.98 33.95 -1.89
C ILE A 17 16.80 32.67 -2.02
N PHE A 18 17.93 32.56 -1.33
CA PHE A 18 18.72 31.32 -1.30
C PHE A 18 17.95 30.16 -0.66
N LEU A 19 17.16 30.43 0.39
CA LEU A 19 16.30 29.44 1.02
C LEU A 19 15.16 28.98 0.08
N LEU A 20 14.47 29.92 -0.58
CA LEU A 20 13.43 29.60 -1.57
C LEU A 20 14.01 28.85 -2.77
N ALA A 21 15.22 29.20 -3.23
CA ALA A 21 15.88 28.51 -4.34
C ALA A 21 16.20 27.05 -3.99
N GLY A 22 16.69 26.80 -2.77
CA GLY A 22 16.90 25.43 -2.27
C GLY A 22 15.60 24.64 -2.18
N LEU A 23 14.52 25.29 -1.71
CA LEU A 23 13.20 24.68 -1.61
C LEU A 23 12.62 24.33 -2.98
N ALA A 24 12.74 25.24 -3.96
CA ALA A 24 12.34 25.00 -5.34
C ALA A 24 13.16 23.88 -6.00
N LEU A 25 14.46 23.79 -5.70
CA LEU A 25 15.33 22.75 -6.21
C LEU A 25 14.95 21.36 -5.65
N MET A 26 14.67 21.26 -4.35
CA MET A 26 14.18 20.01 -3.74
C MET A 26 12.83 19.57 -4.30
N LEU A 27 11.93 20.52 -4.52
CA LEU A 27 10.64 20.25 -5.15
C LEU A 27 10.82 19.73 -6.59
N LEU A 28 11.73 20.33 -7.35
CA LEU A 28 12.02 19.91 -8.73
C LEU A 28 12.62 18.51 -8.80
N ILE A 29 13.54 18.17 -7.89
CA ILE A 29 14.10 16.81 -7.77
C ILE A 29 13.00 15.81 -7.43
N SER A 30 12.13 16.14 -6.46
CA SER A 30 11.03 15.26 -6.05
C SER A 30 10.05 15.02 -7.21
N TRP A 31 9.69 16.07 -7.94
CA TRP A 31 8.85 15.96 -9.12
C TRP A 31 9.49 15.07 -10.20
N ARG A 32 10.79 15.25 -10.46
CA ARG A 32 11.53 14.40 -11.41
C ARG A 32 11.65 12.95 -10.96
N ALA A 33 11.80 12.69 -9.67
CA ALA A 33 11.85 11.34 -9.11
C ALA A 33 10.51 10.60 -9.27
N VAL A 34 9.39 11.32 -9.16
CA VAL A 34 8.04 10.76 -9.40
C VAL A 34 7.77 10.53 -10.88
N GLU A 35 8.22 11.44 -11.75
CA GLU A 35 8.07 11.27 -13.20
C GLU A 35 9.01 10.20 -13.78
N TRP A 36 10.12 9.93 -13.10
CA TRP A 36 10.96 8.79 -13.41
C TRP A 36 10.16 7.49 -13.28
N LYS A 37 9.94 6.88 -14.45
CA LYS A 37 9.33 5.57 -14.59
C LYS A 37 10.16 4.52 -13.84
N THR A 38 9.76 4.18 -12.62
CA THR A 38 10.18 2.95 -11.92
C THR A 38 9.53 1.74 -12.60
N TYR A 39 10.01 1.38 -13.80
CA TYR A 39 9.63 0.15 -14.49
C TYR A 39 10.66 -0.96 -14.36
N ASP A 40 11.73 -0.77 -13.59
CA ASP A 40 12.56 -1.89 -13.16
C ASP A 40 11.95 -2.53 -11.91
N ARG A 41 10.87 -3.27 -12.14
CA ARG A 41 10.34 -4.25 -11.18
C ARG A 41 10.79 -5.66 -11.55
N SER A 42 11.97 -5.79 -12.16
CA SER A 42 12.60 -7.08 -12.40
C SER A 42 13.01 -7.74 -11.08
N ASP A 43 13.32 -6.96 -10.03
CA ASP A 43 13.70 -7.46 -8.69
C ASP A 43 12.53 -7.59 -7.69
N LEU A 44 11.31 -7.13 -8.01
CA LEU A 44 10.12 -7.41 -7.18
C LEU A 44 9.49 -8.77 -7.47
N ALA A 45 10.11 -9.57 -8.35
CA ALA A 45 9.71 -10.96 -8.61
C ALA A 45 10.04 -11.91 -7.44
N GLY A 46 10.90 -11.49 -6.50
CA GLY A 46 11.20 -12.28 -5.29
C GLY A 46 10.17 -12.14 -4.15
N ASP A 47 9.25 -11.16 -4.26
CA ASP A 47 8.27 -10.81 -3.22
C ASP A 47 6.82 -11.03 -3.68
N VAL A 48 6.61 -11.82 -4.75
CA VAL A 48 5.36 -12.58 -4.87
C VAL A 48 5.41 -13.66 -3.80
N LEU A 49 4.99 -13.25 -2.60
CA LEU A 49 4.72 -14.12 -1.45
C LEU A 49 4.10 -15.43 -1.98
N ASN A 50 4.79 -16.56 -1.79
CA ASN A 50 4.30 -17.87 -2.17
C ASN A 50 3.14 -18.26 -1.24
N VAL A 51 1.97 -17.63 -1.44
CA VAL A 51 0.74 -17.92 -0.68
C VAL A 51 0.01 -19.14 -1.25
N GLY A 52 0.65 -19.91 -2.13
CA GLY A 52 0.05 -21.10 -2.73
C GLY A 52 -0.22 -22.20 -1.70
N ASP A 53 0.79 -22.51 -0.88
CA ASP A 53 0.72 -23.63 0.07
C ASP A 53 0.03 -23.27 1.40
N ASP A 54 -0.03 -21.99 1.79
CA ASP A 54 -0.69 -21.55 3.03
C ASP A 54 -2.22 -21.36 2.89
N LEU A 55 -2.77 -21.39 1.67
CA LEU A 55 -4.21 -21.24 1.42
C LEU A 55 -4.96 -22.58 1.28
N GLU A 56 -4.26 -23.71 1.18
CA GLU A 56 -4.86 -25.04 1.13
C GLU A 56 -4.94 -25.65 2.54
N GLU A 57 -5.86 -25.14 3.37
CA GLU A 57 -6.18 -25.76 4.65
C GLU A 57 -7.04 -27.02 4.42
N GLU A 58 -6.56 -28.19 4.90
CA GLU A 58 -7.29 -29.45 4.81
C GLU A 58 -8.57 -29.38 5.66
N ILE A 59 -9.71 -29.10 5.01
CA ILE A 59 -11.02 -29.16 5.66
C ILE A 59 -11.32 -30.60 6.11
N PRO A 60 -11.51 -30.86 7.41
CA PRO A 60 -11.85 -32.19 7.89
C PRO A 60 -13.21 -32.60 7.28
N ILE A 61 -13.27 -33.81 6.72
CA ILE A 61 -14.53 -34.39 6.21
C ILE A 61 -15.48 -34.56 7.40
N THR A 62 -16.36 -33.57 7.60
CA THR A 62 -17.43 -33.68 8.58
C THR A 62 -18.37 -34.81 8.15
N GLN A 63 -18.60 -35.77 9.03
CA GLN A 63 -19.60 -36.81 8.79
C GLN A 63 -20.96 -36.13 8.68
N GLN A 64 -21.47 -36.00 7.45
CA GLN A 64 -22.83 -35.57 7.21
C GLN A 64 -23.76 -36.64 7.76
N VAL A 65 -24.25 -36.45 8.99
CA VAL A 65 -25.38 -37.22 9.51
C VAL A 65 -26.58 -36.85 8.66
N THR A 66 -26.87 -37.65 7.64
CA THR A 66 -28.14 -37.58 6.93
C THR A 66 -29.23 -37.94 7.94
N PRO A 67 -30.12 -37.01 8.32
CA PRO A 67 -31.23 -37.35 9.19
C PRO A 67 -32.06 -38.44 8.49
N PRO A 68 -32.50 -39.48 9.23
CA PRO A 68 -33.20 -40.60 8.62
C PRO A 68 -34.44 -40.11 7.87
N PRO A 69 -34.79 -40.72 6.73
CA PRO A 69 -35.85 -40.25 5.86
C PRO A 69 -37.18 -40.17 6.63
N PRO A 70 -37.99 -39.12 6.41
CA PRO A 70 -39.24 -38.92 7.13
C PRO A 70 -40.20 -40.10 6.88
N PRO A 71 -40.93 -40.55 7.91
CA PRO A 71 -41.84 -41.68 7.81
C PRO A 71 -42.97 -41.43 6.80
N PRO A 72 -43.43 -42.48 6.10
CA PRO A 72 -44.45 -42.36 5.06
C PRO A 72 -45.78 -41.83 5.63
N PRO A 73 -46.49 -40.96 4.88
CA PRO A 73 -47.77 -40.43 5.31
C PRO A 73 -48.80 -41.56 5.48
N PRO A 74 -49.66 -41.48 6.52
CA PRO A 74 -50.70 -42.47 6.74
C PRO A 74 -51.66 -42.51 5.53
N PRO A 75 -52.13 -43.70 5.12
CA PRO A 75 -53.09 -43.81 4.03
C PRO A 75 -54.35 -43.01 4.36
N ALA A 76 -54.78 -42.20 3.40
CA ALA A 76 -56.03 -41.45 3.50
C ALA A 76 -57.19 -42.45 3.71
N PRO A 77 -58.13 -42.18 4.62
CA PRO A 77 -59.30 -43.02 4.80
C PRO A 77 -60.03 -43.17 3.46
N GLU A 78 -60.28 -44.42 3.07
CA GLU A 78 -61.22 -44.73 2.00
C GLU A 78 -62.61 -44.22 2.41
N VAL A 79 -63.33 -43.64 1.43
CA VAL A 79 -64.64 -42.98 1.57
C VAL A 79 -65.69 -43.89 2.16
#